data_AF-A0AAX3WPI9-F1
#
_entry.id   AF-A0AAX3WPI9-F1
#
_cell.length_a   1.000
_cell.length_b   1.000
_cell.length_c   1.000
_cell.angle_alpha   90.00
_cell.angle_beta   90.00
_cell.angle_gamma   90.00
#
_symmetry.space_group_name_H-M   'P 1'
#
loop_
_entity.id
_entity.type
_entity.pdbx_description
1 polymer ?
#
loop_
_entity_poly.entity_id
_entity_poly.type
_entity_poly.pdbx_seq_one_letter_code
_entity_poly.pdbx_strand_id
1 'polypeptide(L)' 'MNQQKMPPALLRLIVIFPNVLSYLLLFGLIIFVISNYETLKATDNLTVWLIFIVVLAPAAAYTTFSIVKKIRAGHM' A
#
# COMPACT_ATOMS: atom_id res chain seq x y z
N MET A 1 -17.21 30.81 7.04
CA MET A 1 -16.93 29.36 7.15
C MET A 1 -15.62 29.19 7.92
N ASN A 2 -15.68 28.89 9.23
CA ASN A 2 -14.51 28.57 10.03
C ASN A 2 -14.01 27.17 9.62
N GLN A 3 -13.10 27.11 8.63
CA GLN A 3 -12.31 25.91 8.42
C GLN A 3 -11.35 25.79 9.61
N GLN A 4 -11.77 25.04 10.62
CA GLN A 4 -10.89 24.48 11.63
C GLN A 4 -9.81 23.69 10.86
N LYS A 5 -8.66 24.34 10.63
CA LYS A 5 -7.52 23.74 9.95
C LYS A 5 -7.15 22.49 10.75
N MET A 6 -7.41 21.32 10.19
CA MET A 6 -6.94 20.07 10.78
C MET A 6 -5.44 20.21 11.01
N PRO A 7 -4.93 19.87 12.21
CA PRO A 7 -3.52 19.99 12.48
C PRO A 7 -2.74 19.13 11.47
N PRO A 8 -1.66 19.65 10.87
CA PRO A 8 -0.93 18.99 9.78
C PRO A 8 -0.45 17.58 10.14
N ALA A 9 -0.21 17.30 11.43
CA ALA A 9 0.11 15.98 11.93
C ALA A 9 -1.00 14.93 11.69
N LEU A 10 -2.27 15.31 11.88
CA LEU A 10 -3.41 14.40 11.64
C LEU A 10 -3.59 14.12 10.14
N LEU A 11 -3.39 15.12 9.29
CA LEU A 11 -3.42 14.93 7.83
C LEU A 11 -2.34 13.94 7.38
N ARG A 12 -1.10 14.08 7.88
CA ARG A 12 -0.01 13.14 7.60
C ARG A 12 -0.34 11.72 8.05
N LEU A 13 -0.89 11.55 9.26
CA LEU A 13 -1.30 10.24 9.78
C LEU A 13 -2.37 9.58 8.89
N ILE A 14 -3.39 10.34 8.47
CA ILE A 14 -4.47 9.86 7.59
C ILE A 14 -3.95 9.43 6.22
N VAL A 15 -2.88 10.03 5.70
CA VAL A 15 -2.33 9.65 4.39
C VAL A 15 -1.31 8.50 4.52
N ILE A 16 -0.54 8.44 5.61
CA ILE A 16 0.46 7.41 5.85
C ILE A 16 -0.17 6.08 6.29
N PHE A 17 -1.22 6.13 7.13
CA PHE A 17 -1.87 4.93 7.67
C PHE A 17 -2.41 3.97 6.59
N PRO A 18 -3.16 4.43 5.56
CA PRO A 18 -3.58 3.57 4.45
C PRO A 18 -2.40 2.96 3.71
N ASN A 19 -1.30 3.70 3.56
CA ASN A 19 -0.11 3.22 2.88
C ASN A 19 0.59 2.10 3.67
N VAL A 20 0.71 2.25 5.00
CA VAL A 20 1.25 1.20 5.87
C VAL A 20 0.37 -0.06 5.82
N LEU A 21 -0.95 0.10 5.79
CA LEU A 21 -1.88 -1.03 5.59
C LEU A 21 -1.66 -1.71 4.23
N SER A 22 -1.42 -0.96 3.15
CA SER A 22 -1.11 -1.55 1.84
C SER A 22 0.18 -2.38 1.86
N TYR A 23 1.22 -1.96 2.60
CA TYR A 23 2.43 -2.76 2.77
C TYR A 23 2.20 -4.01 3.61
N LEU A 24 1.40 -3.92 4.68
CA LEU A 24 1.02 -5.10 5.47
C LEU A 24 0.22 -6.10 4.63
N LEU A 25 -0.69 -5.62 3.80
CA LEU A 25 -1.47 -6.45 2.89
C LEU A 25 -0.56 -7.09 1.82
N LEU A 26 0.35 -6.34 1.22
CA LEU A 26 1.33 -6.86 0.26
C LEU A 26 2.19 -7.96 0.89
N PHE A 27 2.69 -7.71 2.10
CA PHE A 27 3.48 -8.69 2.85
C PHE A 27 2.68 -9.96 3.15
N GLY A 28 1.44 -9.81 3.66
CA GLY A 28 0.56 -10.95 3.91
C GLY A 28 0.24 -11.74 2.63
N LEU A 29 0.06 -11.06 1.51
CA LEU A 29 -0.22 -11.69 0.22
C LEU A 29 1.01 -12.46 -0.32
N ILE A 30 2.22 -11.94 -0.11
CA ILE A 30 3.47 -12.66 -0.44
C ILE A 30 3.58 -13.94 0.40
N ILE A 31 3.37 -13.85 1.73
CA ILE A 31 3.43 -15.02 2.61
C ILE A 31 2.36 -16.04 2.21
N PHE A 32 1.13 -15.60 1.94
CA PHE A 32 0.06 -16.48 1.47
C PHE A 32 0.43 -17.25 0.21
N VAL A 33 0.99 -16.56 -0.80
CA VAL A 33 1.41 -17.20 -2.06
C VAL A 33 2.54 -18.20 -1.84
N ILE A 34 3.52 -17.87 -0.99
CA ILE A 34 4.64 -18.78 -0.69
C ILE A 34 4.14 -20.02 0.07
N SER A 35 3.33 -19.84 1.10
CA SER A 35 2.81 -20.94 1.93
C SER A 35 1.84 -21.86 1.18
N ASN A 36 1.14 -21.36 0.16
CA ASN A 36 0.16 -22.12 -0.62
C ASN A 36 0.61 -22.37 -2.07
N TYR A 37 1.91 -22.27 -2.35
CA TYR A 37 2.44 -22.28 -3.70
C TYR A 37 2.01 -23.50 -4.52
N GLU A 38 2.15 -24.70 -3.95
CA GLU A 38 1.78 -25.96 -4.62
C GLU A 38 0.28 -26.02 -4.94
N THR A 39 -0.57 -25.60 -4.00
CA THR A 39 -2.03 -25.58 -4.20
C THR A 39 -2.46 -24.56 -5.25
N LEU A 40 -1.84 -23.37 -5.24
CA LEU A 40 -2.12 -22.31 -6.22
C LEU A 40 -1.64 -22.69 -7.62
N LYS A 41 -0.53 -23.41 -7.72
CA LYS A 41 0.00 -23.93 -8.98
C LYS A 41 -0.87 -25.07 -9.51
N ALA A 42 -1.33 -25.97 -8.66
CA ALA A 42 -2.20 -27.09 -9.04
C ALA A 42 -3.61 -26.65 -9.51
N THR A 43 -4.03 -25.44 -9.14
CA THR A 43 -5.34 -24.86 -9.49
C THR A 43 -5.25 -23.82 -10.61
N ASP A 44 -4.09 -23.68 -11.27
CA ASP A 44 -3.80 -22.65 -12.29
C ASP A 44 -4.09 -21.19 -11.84
N ASN A 45 -4.19 -20.97 -10.53
CA ASN A 45 -4.59 -19.69 -9.95
C ASN A 45 -3.38 -18.84 -9.52
N LEU A 46 -2.17 -19.42 -9.54
CA LEU A 46 -0.93 -18.75 -9.14
C LEU A 46 -0.69 -17.43 -9.90
N THR A 47 -0.99 -17.41 -11.20
CA THR A 47 -0.81 -16.24 -12.06
C THR A 47 -1.64 -15.04 -11.60
N VAL A 48 -2.88 -15.26 -11.13
CA VAL A 48 -3.77 -14.20 -10.65
C VAL A 48 -3.19 -13.54 -9.40
N TRP A 49 -2.70 -14.34 -8.45
CA TRP A 49 -2.08 -13.82 -7.24
C TRP A 49 -0.77 -13.07 -7.51
N LEU A 50 0.04 -13.54 -8.47
CA LEU A 50 1.23 -12.80 -8.91
C LEU A 50 0.88 -11.46 -9.56
N ILE A 51 -0.19 -11.38 -10.35
CA ILE A 51 -0.68 -10.11 -10.91
C ILE A 51 -1.09 -9.16 -9.79
N PHE A 52 -1.79 -9.65 -8.75
CA PHE A 52 -2.12 -8.82 -7.60
C PHE A 52 -0.88 -8.25 -6.91
N ILE A 53 0.17 -9.05 -6.70
CA ILE A 53 1.45 -8.56 -6.14
C ILE A 53 2.06 -7.48 -7.04
N VAL A 54 2.12 -7.73 -8.34
CA VAL A 54 2.76 -6.83 -9.32
C VAL A 54 1.99 -5.52 -9.50
N VAL A 55 0.67 -5.50 -9.28
CA VAL A 55 -0.13 -4.26 -9.33
C VAL A 55 -0.08 -3.52 -7.99
N LEU A 56 -0.15 -4.26 -6.88
CA LEU A 56 -0.25 -3.68 -5.54
C LEU A 56 1.09 -3.09 -5.07
N ALA A 57 2.22 -3.68 -5.47
CA ALA A 57 3.56 -3.16 -5.17
C ALA A 57 3.82 -1.75 -5.73
N PRO A 58 3.65 -1.46 -7.04
CA PRO A 58 3.82 -0.11 -7.58
C PRO A 58 2.75 0.86 -7.07
N ALA A 59 1.53 0.40 -6.78
CA ALA A 59 0.51 1.24 -6.16
C ALA A 59 0.96 1.73 -4.76
N ALA A 60 1.44 0.83 -3.91
CA ALA A 60 1.98 1.16 -2.59
C ALA A 60 3.27 2.02 -2.66
N ALA A 61 4.11 1.78 -3.67
CA ALA A 61 5.29 2.59 -3.90
C ALA A 61 4.94 4.03 -4.36
N TYR A 62 3.95 4.18 -5.24
CA TYR A 62 3.51 5.47 -5.76
C TYR A 62 2.89 6.35 -4.66
N THR A 63 2.06 5.77 -3.79
CA THR A 63 1.50 6.46 -2.63
C THR A 63 2.59 6.92 -1.68
N THR A 64 3.60 6.08 -1.43
CA THR A 64 4.79 6.46 -0.65
C THR A 64 5.53 7.64 -1.27
N PHE A 65 5.78 7.60 -2.58
CA PHE A 65 6.48 8.67 -3.29
C PHE A 65 5.70 9.99 -3.24
N SER A 66 4.38 9.95 -3.41
CA SER A 66 3.50 11.12 -3.33
C SER A 66 3.51 11.76 -1.93
N ILE A 67 3.48 10.93 -0.87
CA ILE A 67 3.59 11.40 0.51
C ILE A 67 4.94 12.06 0.76
N VAL A 68 6.05 11.39 0.40
CA VAL A 68 7.41 11.91 0.57
C VAL A 68 7.59 13.21 -0.20
N LYS A 69 7.12 13.29 -1.45
CA LYS A 69 7.20 14.50 -2.27
C LYS A 69 6.44 15.67 -1.63
N LYS A 70 5.24 15.44 -1.11
CA LYS A 70 4.44 16.48 -0.44
C LYS A 70 5.06 16.94 0.90
N ILE A 71 5.66 16.02 1.65
CA ILE A 71 6.44 16.36 2.86
C ILE A 71 7.66 17.21 2.50
N ARG A 72 8.42 16.81 1.47
CA ARG A 72 9.66 17.50 1.06
C ARG A 72 9.41 18.89 0.50
N ALA A 73 8.26 19.09 -0.13
CA ALA A 73 7.86 20.38 -0.69
C ALA A 73 7.23 21.32 0.36
N GLY A 74 7.12 20.92 1.64
CA GLY A 74 6.61 21.79 2.71
C GLY A 74 5.11 22.09 2.63
N HIS A 75 4.36 21.39 1.77
CA HIS A 75 2.91 21.53 1.62
C HIS A 75 2.11 20.71 2.65
N MET A 76 2.80 20.09 3.61
CA MET A 76 2.23 19.34 4.74
C MET A 76 2.90 19.71 6.04
#